data_AF-A9IKS0-F1
#
_entry.id   AF-A9IKS0-F1
#
_cell.length_a   1.000
_cell.length_b   1.000
_cell.length_c   1.000
_cell.angle_alpha   90.00
_cell.angle_beta   90.00
_cell.angle_gamma   90.00
#
_symmetry.space_group_name_H-M   'P 1'
#
loop_
_entity.id
_entity.type
_entity.pdbx_description
1 polymer ?
#
loop_
_entity_poly.entity_id
_entity_poly.type
_entity_poly.pdbx_seq_one_letter_code
_entity_poly.pdbx_strand_id
1 'polypeptide(L)'
;MRLRTTLAVLGVTWLLAGCMTAGRNFDPGQLSRLTPGESTLEEASYALGAAPAMLYGQSDGGTLALWSFKATFVTDGLYSRKQAMLQFGPDGRLVRLVDTTNVLLEPWERRKLLGPAPPRLDGPAGAPWNPAPPAPEQ
;
A
#
# COMPACT_ATOMS: atom_id res chain seq x y z
N MET A 1 39.14 37.82 -3.19
CA MET A 1 38.25 37.24 -4.23
C MET A 1 37.67 35.85 -3.86
N ARG A 2 37.89 35.31 -2.64
CA ARG A 2 37.36 33.98 -2.23
C ARG A 2 36.09 34.03 -1.37
N LEU A 3 35.72 35.19 -0.83
CA LEU A 3 34.53 35.36 0.02
C LEU A 3 33.24 35.52 -0.80
N ARG A 4 33.35 35.94 -2.06
CA ARG A 4 32.20 36.09 -2.97
C ARG A 4 31.73 34.75 -3.55
N THR A 5 32.65 33.81 -3.75
CA THR A 5 32.35 32.46 -4.22
C THR A 5 31.66 31.60 -3.16
N THR A 6 31.97 31.79 -1.88
CA THR A 6 31.29 31.07 -0.78
C THR A 6 29.83 31.49 -0.62
N LEU A 7 29.48 32.78 -0.80
CA LEU A 7 28.09 33.24 -0.77
C LEU A 7 27.26 32.74 -1.96
N ALA A 8 27.87 32.57 -3.13
CA ALA A 8 27.19 32.02 -4.31
C ALA A 8 26.80 30.55 -4.13
N VAL A 9 27.64 29.75 -3.46
CA VAL A 9 27.35 28.32 -3.19
C VAL A 9 26.24 28.15 -2.15
N LEU A 10 26.17 29.02 -1.14
CA LEU A 10 25.11 29.02 -0.12
C LEU A 10 23.72 29.38 -0.68
N GLY A 11 23.65 30.22 -1.72
CA GLY A 11 22.40 30.58 -2.39
C GLY A 11 21.80 29.44 -3.24
N VAL A 12 22.64 28.56 -3.79
CA VAL A 12 22.19 27.46 -4.66
C VAL A 12 21.44 26.36 -3.87
N THR A 13 21.79 26.14 -2.60
CA THR A 13 21.12 25.16 -1.73
C THR A 13 19.70 25.55 -1.31
N TRP A 14 19.32 26.82 -1.38
CA TRP A 14 17.97 27.28 -1.04
C TRP A 14 16.93 27.08 -2.15
N LEU A 15 17.37 26.71 -3.35
CA LEU A 15 16.49 26.49 -4.52
C LEU A 15 16.03 25.03 -4.66
N LEU A 16 16.36 24.14 -3.72
CA LEU A 16 15.87 22.76 -3.66
C LEU A 16 14.40 22.67 -3.18
N ALA A 17 13.54 23.61 -3.60
CA ALA A 17 12.09 23.50 -3.49
C ALA A 17 11.62 22.36 -4.41
N GLY A 18 11.81 21.13 -3.95
CA GLY A 18 11.52 19.92 -4.72
C GLY A 18 10.04 19.61 -4.66
N CYS A 19 9.34 19.80 -5.78
CA CYS A 19 8.14 19.02 -6.05
C CYS A 19 8.56 17.56 -6.21
N MET A 20 8.12 16.69 -5.31
CA MET A 20 8.40 15.26 -5.39
C MET A 20 7.09 14.52 -5.58
N THR A 21 7.02 13.73 -6.64
CA THR A 21 5.96 12.74 -6.85
C THR A 21 6.61 11.36 -6.95
N ALA A 22 5.99 10.36 -6.33
CA ALA A 22 6.46 8.98 -6.35
C ALA A 22 5.29 8.01 -6.47
N GLY A 23 5.46 7.00 -7.33
CA GLY A 23 4.43 6.01 -7.64
C GLY A 23 3.40 6.51 -8.66
N ARG A 24 2.22 5.89 -8.67
CA ARG A 24 1.15 6.17 -9.64
C ARG A 24 -0.12 6.53 -8.90
N ASN A 25 -0.72 7.67 -9.22
CA ASN A 25 -2.02 8.04 -8.68
C ASN A 25 -3.05 7.01 -9.14
N PHE A 26 -3.97 6.64 -8.25
CA PHE A 26 -5.00 5.62 -8.49
C PHE A 26 -6.30 6.03 -7.82
N ASP A 27 -7.44 5.46 -8.21
CA ASP A 27 -8.73 5.74 -7.57
C ASP A 27 -9.02 4.75 -6.43
N PRO A 28 -8.79 5.12 -5.15
CA PRO A 28 -9.10 4.25 -4.02
C PRO A 28 -10.60 3.93 -3.89
N GLY A 29 -11.49 4.80 -4.40
CA GLY A 29 -12.92 4.60 -4.32
C GLY A 29 -13.41 3.42 -5.15
N GLN A 30 -12.60 2.95 -6.11
CA GLN A 30 -12.93 1.78 -6.94
C GLN A 30 -12.51 0.45 -6.32
N LEU A 31 -11.86 0.46 -5.14
CA LEU A 31 -11.50 -0.77 -4.44
C LEU A 31 -12.73 -1.64 -4.15
N SER A 32 -13.90 -1.06 -3.86
CA SER A 32 -15.12 -1.81 -3.57
C SER A 32 -15.74 -2.52 -4.77
N ARG A 33 -15.35 -2.13 -5.99
CA ARG A 33 -15.73 -2.84 -7.23
C ARG A 33 -15.02 -4.18 -7.37
N LEU A 34 -13.90 -4.37 -6.66
CA LEU A 34 -13.18 -5.62 -6.69
C LEU A 34 -13.91 -6.69 -5.88
N THR A 35 -13.84 -7.92 -6.35
CA THR A 35 -14.48 -9.08 -5.74
C THR A 35 -13.42 -10.16 -5.49
N PRO A 36 -13.14 -10.49 -4.22
CA PRO A 36 -12.28 -11.62 -3.89
C PRO A 36 -12.76 -12.92 -4.53
N GLY A 37 -11.83 -13.75 -5.01
CA GLY A 37 -12.08 -14.98 -5.77
C GLY A 37 -12.33 -14.75 -7.26
N GLU A 38 -12.67 -13.54 -7.68
CA GLU A 38 -13.05 -13.24 -9.06
C GLU A 38 -12.10 -12.25 -9.73
N SER A 39 -11.82 -11.11 -9.10
CA SER A 39 -11.08 -10.03 -9.75
C SER A 39 -9.64 -10.42 -10.04
N THR A 40 -9.16 -10.13 -11.25
CA THR A 40 -7.74 -10.33 -11.62
C THR A 40 -6.89 -9.10 -11.34
N LEU A 41 -5.56 -9.24 -11.43
CA LEU A 41 -4.62 -8.12 -11.35
C LEU A 41 -4.89 -7.06 -12.43
N GLU A 42 -5.24 -7.52 -13.64
CA GLU A 42 -5.50 -6.65 -14.78
C GLU A 42 -6.82 -5.89 -14.61
N GLU A 43 -7.87 -6.57 -14.18
CA GLU A 43 -9.15 -5.95 -13.81
C GLU A 43 -8.99 -4.96 -12.66
N ALA A 44 -8.17 -5.29 -11.65
CA ALA A 44 -7.86 -4.36 -10.56
C ALA A 44 -7.11 -3.13 -11.08
N SER A 45 -6.16 -3.30 -11.99
CA SER A 45 -5.43 -2.19 -12.60
C SER A 45 -6.36 -1.29 -13.42
N TYR A 46 -7.30 -1.88 -14.15
CA TYR A 46 -8.30 -1.17 -14.91
C TYR A 46 -9.26 -0.41 -13.98
N ALA A 47 -9.82 -1.07 -12.96
CA ALA A 47 -10.75 -0.46 -12.01
C ALA A 47 -10.11 0.69 -11.24
N LEU A 48 -8.86 0.54 -10.78
CA LEU A 48 -8.13 1.56 -10.03
C LEU A 48 -7.54 2.66 -10.93
N GLY A 49 -7.65 2.53 -12.25
CA GLY A 49 -7.15 3.49 -13.24
C GLY A 49 -5.62 3.56 -13.32
N ALA A 50 -4.91 2.60 -12.74
CA ALA A 50 -3.45 2.55 -12.70
C ALA A 50 -2.96 1.12 -12.48
N ALA A 51 -1.82 0.77 -13.08
CA ALA A 51 -1.09 -0.43 -12.69
C ALA A 51 -0.44 -0.25 -11.30
N PRO A 52 -0.16 -1.34 -10.57
CA PRO A 52 0.52 -1.27 -9.28
C PRO A 52 1.91 -0.63 -9.42
N ALA A 53 2.35 0.06 -8.38
CA ALA A 53 3.68 0.63 -8.29
C ALA A 53 4.75 -0.45 -8.06
N MET A 54 4.41 -1.53 -7.35
CA MET A 54 5.30 -2.65 -7.07
C MET A 54 4.53 -3.97 -7.03
N LEU A 55 5.20 -5.05 -7.44
CA LEU A 55 4.74 -6.43 -7.33
C LEU A 55 5.75 -7.24 -6.53
N TYR A 56 5.28 -8.01 -5.54
CA TYR A 56 6.11 -8.91 -4.74
C TYR A 56 5.61 -10.34 -4.92
N GLY A 57 6.43 -11.20 -5.54
CA GLY A 57 6.14 -12.63 -5.60
C GLY A 57 6.12 -13.24 -4.20
N GLN A 58 5.26 -14.23 -3.98
CA GLN A 58 5.13 -14.96 -2.72
C GLN A 58 5.54 -16.43 -2.92
N SER A 59 5.96 -17.11 -1.85
CA SER A 59 6.42 -18.51 -1.92
C SER A 59 5.32 -19.50 -2.29
N ASP A 60 4.05 -19.14 -2.09
CA ASP A 60 2.88 -19.92 -2.47
C ASP A 60 2.48 -19.75 -3.96
N GLY A 61 3.29 -19.04 -4.74
CA GLY A 61 3.01 -18.68 -6.13
C GLY A 61 2.06 -17.49 -6.29
N GLY A 62 1.56 -16.93 -5.19
CA GLY A 62 0.77 -15.70 -5.19
C GLY A 62 1.62 -14.45 -5.41
N THR A 63 0.95 -13.30 -5.47
CA THR A 63 1.59 -11.99 -5.65
C THR A 63 0.94 -10.94 -4.77
N LEU A 64 1.75 -10.14 -4.09
CA LEU A 64 1.30 -8.89 -3.46
C LEU A 64 1.51 -7.74 -4.43
N ALA A 65 0.46 -6.97 -4.70
CA ALA A 65 0.49 -5.82 -5.58
C ALA A 65 0.21 -4.54 -4.78
N LEU A 66 1.15 -3.61 -4.85
CA LEU A 66 1.09 -2.34 -4.13
C LEU A 66 0.74 -1.19 -5.08
N TRP A 67 -0.43 -0.59 -4.88
CA TRP A 67 -0.72 0.74 -5.39
C TRP A 67 -0.25 1.76 -4.38
N SER A 68 0.59 2.69 -4.82
CA SER A 68 1.17 3.70 -3.95
C SER A 68 1.31 5.00 -4.71
N PHE A 69 0.85 6.08 -4.10
CA PHE A 69 1.02 7.43 -4.58
C PHE A 69 1.44 8.34 -3.44
N LYS A 70 2.48 9.13 -3.68
CA LYS A 70 2.94 10.19 -2.79
C LYS A 70 3.23 11.44 -3.62
N ALA A 71 2.73 12.58 -3.18
CA ALA A 71 3.06 13.89 -3.73
C ALA A 71 3.35 14.86 -2.59
N THR A 72 4.40 15.66 -2.74
CA THR A 72 4.80 16.70 -1.79
C THR A 72 5.15 17.96 -2.55
N PHE A 73 4.45 19.06 -2.24
CA PHE A 73 4.71 20.39 -2.75
C PHE A 73 5.13 21.28 -1.58
N VAL A 74 6.44 21.52 -1.48
CA VAL A 74 7.05 22.22 -0.33
C VAL A 74 6.65 23.69 -0.28
N THR A 75 6.42 24.31 -1.44
CA THR A 75 6.00 25.73 -1.55
C THR A 75 4.68 26.00 -0.86
N ASP A 76 3.75 25.05 -0.91
CA ASP A 76 2.37 25.20 -0.42
C ASP A 76 2.05 24.29 0.77
N GLY A 77 3.04 23.55 1.28
CA GLY A 77 2.86 22.60 2.39
C GLY A 77 1.94 21.42 2.08
N LEU A 78 1.62 21.17 0.81
CA LEU A 78 0.68 20.12 0.42
C LEU A 78 1.34 18.75 0.44
N TYR A 79 0.79 17.86 1.24
CA TYR A 79 1.19 16.45 1.31
C TYR A 79 0.01 15.54 0.97
N SER A 80 0.17 14.72 -0.06
CA SER A 80 -0.78 13.66 -0.38
C SER A 80 -0.06 12.33 -0.38
N ARG A 81 -0.60 11.34 0.34
CA ARG A 81 -0.12 9.96 0.33
C ARG A 81 -1.32 9.05 0.38
N LYS A 82 -1.33 8.02 -0.44
CA LYS A 82 -2.29 6.92 -0.35
C LYS A 82 -1.68 5.61 -0.84
N GLN A 83 -2.07 4.51 -0.21
CA GLN A 83 -1.58 3.17 -0.55
C GLN A 83 -2.69 2.13 -0.39
N ALA A 84 -2.67 1.12 -1.25
CA ALA A 84 -3.49 -0.08 -1.14
C ALA A 84 -2.66 -1.29 -1.55
N MET A 85 -2.62 -2.31 -0.68
CA MET A 85 -1.92 -3.56 -0.92
C MET A 85 -2.95 -4.67 -1.15
N LEU A 86 -2.94 -5.27 -2.33
CA LEU A 86 -3.81 -6.40 -2.68
C LEU A 86 -3.00 -7.68 -2.77
N GLN A 87 -3.56 -8.78 -2.32
CA GLN A 87 -3.00 -10.12 -2.51
C GLN A 87 -3.75 -10.84 -3.62
N PHE A 88 -3.01 -11.40 -4.57
CA PHE A 88 -3.50 -12.28 -5.61
C PHE A 88 -2.96 -13.69 -5.38
N GLY A 89 -3.81 -14.69 -5.61
CA GLY A 89 -3.46 -16.09 -5.48
C GLY A 89 -2.61 -16.59 -6.65
N PRO A 90 -2.11 -17.83 -6.59
CA PRO A 90 -1.38 -18.46 -7.69
C PRO A 90 -2.26 -18.66 -8.93
N ASP A 91 -3.58 -18.62 -8.79
CA ASP A 91 -4.58 -18.62 -9.86
C ASP A 91 -4.78 -17.23 -10.50
N GLY A 92 -4.07 -16.21 -10.02
CA GLY A 92 -4.16 -14.83 -10.51
C GLY A 92 -5.40 -14.07 -10.04
N ARG A 93 -6.18 -14.63 -9.09
CA ARG A 93 -7.42 -14.02 -8.57
C ARG A 93 -7.16 -13.29 -7.26
N LEU A 94 -7.93 -12.23 -7.03
CA LEU A 94 -7.85 -11.43 -5.82
C LEU A 94 -8.21 -12.30 -4.62
N VAL A 95 -7.29 -12.43 -3.68
CA VAL A 95 -7.54 -13.10 -2.40
C VAL A 95 -8.11 -12.11 -1.42
N ARG A 96 -7.45 -10.96 -1.23
CA ARG A 96 -7.85 -9.95 -0.25
C ARG A 96 -7.16 -8.60 -0.41
N LEU A 97 -7.75 -7.58 0.18
CA LEU A 97 -7.09 -6.34 0.59
C LEU A 97 -6.31 -6.61 1.88
N VAL A 98 -4.98 -6.44 1.81
CA VAL A 98 -4.05 -6.71 2.92
C VAL A 98 -3.92 -5.49 3.81
N ASP A 99 -3.69 -4.32 3.22
CA ASP A 99 -3.45 -3.08 3.95
C ASP A 99 -3.86 -1.85 3.13
N THR A 100 -4.19 -0.76 3.83
CA THR A 100 -4.38 0.55 3.22
C THR A 100 -3.78 1.67 4.06
N THR A 101 -3.35 2.73 3.40
CA THR A 101 -2.92 3.97 4.04
C THR A 101 -3.66 5.13 3.40
N ASN A 102 -4.34 5.96 4.21
CA ASN A 102 -5.09 7.15 3.75
C ASN A 102 -6.09 6.86 2.62
N VAL A 103 -6.79 5.74 2.72
CA VAL A 103 -7.86 5.31 1.81
C VAL A 103 -9.15 5.31 2.61
N LEU A 104 -10.13 6.09 2.18
CA LEU A 104 -11.46 6.05 2.74
C LEU A 104 -12.22 4.88 2.12
N LEU A 105 -12.59 3.92 2.96
CA LEU A 105 -13.41 2.77 2.61
C LEU A 105 -14.47 2.62 3.69
N GLU A 106 -15.71 2.36 3.27
CA GLU A 106 -16.76 2.07 4.21
C GLU A 106 -16.46 0.76 4.97
N PRO A 107 -16.88 0.62 6.24
CA PRO A 107 -16.57 -0.57 7.03
C PRO A 107 -17.02 -1.89 6.39
N TRP A 108 -18.14 -1.86 5.65
CA TRP A 108 -18.69 -3.02 4.96
C TRP A 108 -17.91 -3.35 3.67
N GLU A 109 -17.43 -2.34 2.93
CA GLU A 109 -16.57 -2.53 1.76
C GLU A 109 -15.24 -3.14 2.17
N ARG A 110 -14.64 -2.62 3.24
CA ARG A 110 -13.41 -3.18 3.80
C ARG A 110 -13.62 -4.65 4.15
N ARG A 111 -14.72 -4.98 4.82
CA ARG A 111 -15.05 -6.37 5.21
C ARG A 111 -15.21 -7.29 4.00
N LYS A 112 -15.90 -6.84 2.94
CA LYS A 112 -16.01 -7.58 1.67
C LYS A 112 -14.63 -7.91 1.11
N LEU A 113 -13.72 -6.94 1.12
CA LEU A 113 -12.40 -7.06 0.51
C LEU A 113 -11.39 -7.87 1.33
N LEU A 114 -11.67 -8.20 2.59
CA LEU A 114 -10.78 -9.07 3.39
C LEU A 114 -10.71 -10.50 2.86
N GLY A 115 -11.63 -10.89 1.97
CA GLY A 115 -11.70 -12.23 1.42
C GLY A 115 -12.08 -13.28 2.46
N PRO A 116 -12.06 -14.58 2.09
CA PRO A 116 -12.18 -15.65 3.06
C PRO A 116 -11.05 -15.53 4.10
N ALA A 117 -11.36 -15.89 5.35
CA ALA A 117 -10.35 -15.92 6.40
C ALA A 117 -9.13 -16.72 5.92
N PRO A 118 -7.89 -16.27 6.22
CA PRO A 118 -6.70 -17.03 5.84
C PRO A 118 -6.88 -18.48 6.28
N PRO A 119 -6.46 -19.46 5.44
CA PRO A 119 -6.40 -20.85 5.88
C PRO A 119 -5.73 -20.85 7.23
N ARG A 120 -6.45 -21.33 8.26
CA ARG A 120 -5.88 -21.40 9.60
C ARG A 120 -4.61 -22.24 9.41
N LEU A 121 -3.47 -21.69 9.81
CA LEU A 121 -2.22 -22.43 9.86
C LEU A 121 -2.36 -23.39 11.04
N ASP A 122 -3.28 -24.34 10.89
CA ASP A 122 -3.40 -25.51 11.71
C ASP A 122 -2.13 -26.30 11.35
N GLY A 123 -1.03 -25.95 12.03
CA GLY A 123 0.02 -26.93 12.25
C GLY A 123 -0.60 -28.22 12.82
N PRO A 124 0.17 -29.31 12.96
CA PRO A 124 -0.36 -30.63 13.34
C PRO A 124 -1.04 -30.74 14.73
N ALA A 125 -1.53 -29.67 15.32
CA ALA A 125 -2.23 -29.66 16.59
C ALA A 125 -3.48 -28.75 16.69
N GLY A 126 -4.01 -28.11 15.62
CA GLY A 126 -5.34 -27.46 15.63
C GLY A 126 -5.67 -26.58 16.86
N ALA A 127 -4.66 -26.05 17.54
CA ALA A 127 -4.84 -25.42 18.84
C ALA A 127 -5.16 -23.93 18.61
N PRO A 128 -6.21 -23.38 19.25
CA PRO A 128 -6.44 -21.95 19.22
C PRO A 128 -5.20 -21.23 19.76
N TRP A 129 -4.72 -20.22 19.04
CA TRP A 129 -3.68 -19.33 19.52
C TRP A 129 -4.11 -18.75 20.88
N ASN A 130 -3.45 -19.18 21.95
CA ASN A 130 -3.54 -18.57 23.27
C ASN A 130 -2.46 -17.49 23.33
N PRO A 131 -2.78 -16.18 23.31
CA PRO A 131 -1.77 -15.18 23.60
C PRO A 131 -1.20 -15.48 24.99
N ALA A 132 0.13 -15.57 25.10
CA ALA A 132 0.79 -15.81 26.37
C ALA A 132 0.24 -14.81 27.43
N PRO A 133 -0.10 -15.26 28.65
CA PRO A 133 -0.55 -14.35 29.69
C PRO A 133 0.50 -13.25 29.90
N PRO A 134 0.10 -11.99 30.15
CA PRO A 134 1.05 -10.91 30.36
C PRO A 134 2.02 -11.28 31.47
N ALA A 135 3.31 -11.00 31.26
CA ALA A 135 4.35 -11.24 32.24
C ALA A 135 3.97 -10.55 33.56
N PRO A 136 4.20 -11.19 34.73
CA PRO A 136 3.90 -10.55 36.01
C PRO A 136 4.70 -9.24 36.10
N GLU A 137 3.98 -8.14 36.36
CA GLU A 137 4.60 -6.86 36.72
C GLU A 137 5.49 -7.10 37.95
N GLN A 138 6.76 -6.73 37.82
CA GLN A 138 7.74 -6.68 38.91
C GLN A 138 7.66 -5.32 39.59
#